data_AF-A0A5B8SMB4-F1
#
_entry.id   AF-A0A5B8SMB4-F1
#
_cell.length_a   1.000
_cell.length_b   1.000
_cell.length_c   1.000
_cell.angle_alpha   90.00
_cell.angle_beta   90.00
_cell.angle_gamma   90.00
#
_symmetry.space_group_name_H-M   'P 1'
#
loop_
_entity.id
_entity.type
_entity.pdbx_description
1 polymer ?
#
loop_
_entity_poly.entity_id
_entity_poly.type
_entity_poly.pdbx_seq_one_letter_code
_entity_poly.pdbx_strand_id
1 'polypeptide(L)' 'MQRMKTKYVHEGNYVAEVRVTLLEDETAWSPYLSIEDANRLDDVRDALRQGNLEAAARYGRIYELRPVAHQ' A
#
# COMPACT_ATOMS: atom_id res chain seq x y z
N MET A 1 2.99 -14.98 14.76
CA MET A 1 2.81 -13.62 15.32
C MET A 1 2.27 -12.71 14.23
N GLN A 2 1.63 -11.60 14.59
CA GLN A 2 1.16 -10.61 13.62
C GLN A 2 1.79 -9.26 13.91
N ARG A 3 2.29 -8.58 12.87
CA ARG A 3 2.92 -7.28 12.97
C ARG A 3 2.31 -6.30 11.99
N MET A 4 1.83 -5.17 12.49
CA MET A 4 1.36 -4.08 11.63
C MET A 4 2.52 -3.40 10.92
N LYS A 5 2.35 -3.11 9.64
CA LYS A 5 3.31 -2.36 8.83
C LYS A 5 2.57 -1.38 7.92
N THR A 6 3.19 -0.22 7.69
CA THR A 6 2.74 0.72 6.66
C THR A 6 3.41 0.39 5.33
N LYS A 7 2.62 0.31 4.26
CA LYS A 7 3.09 0.18 2.88
C LYS A 7 2.67 1.40 2.08
N TYR A 8 3.53 1.81 1.16
CA TYR A 8 3.25 2.88 0.22
C TYR A 8 3.06 2.28 -1.17
N VAL A 9 1.92 2.56 -1.80
CA VAL A 9 1.61 2.15 -3.18
C VAL A 9 1.71 3.39 -4.06
N HIS A 10 2.55 3.33 -5.08
CA HIS A 10 2.87 4.47 -5.94
C HIS A 10 2.34 4.21 -7.35
N GLU A 11 1.54 5.12 -7.90
CA GLU A 11 1.14 5.12 -9.31
C GLU A 11 1.06 6.56 -9.82
N GLY A 12 1.82 6.85 -10.89
CA GLY A 12 1.90 8.20 -11.46
C GLY A 12 2.32 9.24 -10.42
N ASN A 13 1.49 10.27 -10.25
CA ASN A 13 1.72 11.37 -9.32
C ASN A 13 1.16 11.12 -7.91
N TYR A 14 0.62 9.94 -7.61
CA TYR A 14 -0.04 9.68 -6.34
C TYR A 14 0.61 8.54 -5.57
N VAL A 15 0.53 8.64 -4.24
CA VAL A 15 0.95 7.60 -3.30
C VAL A 15 -0.15 7.33 -2.29
N ALA A 16 -0.52 6.07 -2.12
CA ALA A 16 -1.40 5.64 -1.03
C ALA A 16 -0.58 5.02 0.11
N GLU A 17 -0.82 5.49 1.33
CA GLU A 17 -0.33 4.90 2.58
C GLU A 17 -1.36 3.94 3.13
N VAL A 18 -1.05 2.65 3.09
CA VAL A 18 -1.95 1.56 3.50
C VAL A 18 -1.36 0.82 4.69
N ARG A 19 -2.15 0.65 5.75
CA ARG A 19 -1.79 -0.25 6.86
C ARG A 19 -2.14 -1.68 6.49
N VAL A 20 -1.16 -2.57 6.68
CA VAL A 20 -1.28 -4.00 6.41
C VAL A 20 -0.79 -4.81 7.60
N THR A 21 -1.26 -6.04 7.70
CA THR A 21 -0.78 -7.02 8.68
C THR A 21 0.21 -7.96 8.01
N LEU A 22 1.41 -8.06 8.59
CA LEU A 22 2.36 -9.10 8.26
C LEU A 22 2.17 -10.28 9.20
N LEU A 23 2.18 -11.48 8.62
CA LEU A 23 2.13 -12.75 9.31
C LEU A 23 3.55 -13.28 9.47
N GLU A 24 3.89 -13.64 10.70
CA GLU A 24 5.18 -14.19 11.08
C GLU A 24 5.01 -15.60 11.61
N ASP A 25 5.72 -16.57 11.03
CA ASP A 25 5.83 -17.95 11.52
C ASP A 25 7.24 -18.51 11.26
N GLU A 26 7.45 -19.79 11.54
CA GLU A 26 8.76 -20.46 11.46
C GLU A 26 9.17 -20.86 10.03
N THR A 27 8.34 -20.55 9.02
CA THR A 27 8.68 -20.81 7.63
C THR A 27 9.71 -19.82 7.09
N ALA A 28 10.47 -20.25 6.08
CA ALA A 28 11.48 -19.43 5.42
C ALA A 28 10.91 -18.20 4.66
N TRP A 29 9.59 -18.11 4.51
CA TRP A 29 8.90 -17.02 3.81
C TRP A 29 8.41 -15.91 4.76
N SER A 30 8.57 -16.10 6.06
CA SER A 30 8.24 -15.11 7.09
C SER A 30 9.20 -13.90 7.07
N PRO A 31 8.72 -12.65 7.23
CA PRO A 31 7.31 -12.23 7.28
C PRO A 31 6.68 -12.08 5.88
N TYR A 32 5.40 -12.44 5.76
CA TYR A 32 4.63 -12.27 4.52
C TYR A 32 3.29 -11.58 4.76
N LEU A 33 2.65 -11.12 3.67
CA LEU A 33 1.34 -10.48 3.72
C LEU A 33 0.24 -11.53 3.85
N SER A 34 -0.84 -11.19 4.56
CA SER A 34 -2.09 -11.93 4.41
C SER A 34 -2.59 -11.81 2.96
N ILE A 35 -3.33 -12.82 2.48
CA ILE A 35 -3.94 -12.76 1.14
C ILE A 35 -4.89 -11.56 1.03
N GLU A 36 -5.62 -11.24 2.10
CA GLU A 36 -6.51 -10.09 2.16
C GLU A 36 -5.75 -8.77 2.00
N ASP A 37 -4.65 -8.58 2.73
CA ASP A 37 -3.82 -7.37 2.61
C ASP A 37 -3.11 -7.30 1.25
N ALA A 38 -2.74 -8.44 0.68
CA ALA A 38 -2.18 -8.49 -0.68
C ALA A 38 -3.19 -8.01 -1.72
N ASN A 39 -4.43 -8.53 -1.67
CA ASN A 39 -5.50 -8.10 -2.57
C ASN A 39 -5.84 -6.61 -2.36
N ARG A 40 -5.90 -6.15 -1.11
CA ARG A 40 -6.12 -4.74 -0.78
C ARG A 40 -5.09 -3.82 -1.43
N LEU A 41 -3.80 -4.20 -1.38
CA LEU A 41 -2.75 -3.43 -2.04
C LEU A 41 -2.90 -3.42 -3.57
N ASP A 42 -3.40 -4.52 -4.14
CA ASP A 42 -3.72 -4.62 -5.57
C ASP A 42 -4.85 -3.67 -5.96
N ASP A 43 -5.95 -3.69 -5.21
CA ASP A 43 -7.11 -2.80 -5.42
C ASP A 43 -6.71 -1.32 -5.33
N VAL A 44 -5.87 -0.97 -4.34
CA VAL A 44 -5.35 0.39 -4.19
C VAL A 44 -4.50 0.78 -5.39
N ARG A 45 -3.63 -0.11 -5.87
CA ARG A 45 -2.80 0.14 -7.04
C ARG A 45 -3.66 0.37 -8.28
N ASP A 46 -4.68 -0.44 -8.51
CA ASP A 46 -5.58 -0.27 -9.66
C ASP A 46 -6.43 1.00 -9.55
N ALA A 47 -6.92 1.33 -8.36
CA ALA A 47 -7.64 2.58 -8.12
C ALA A 47 -6.77 3.82 -8.42
N LEU A 48 -5.52 3.84 -7.94
CA LEU A 48 -4.60 4.94 -8.24
C LEU A 48 -4.28 5.02 -9.74
N ARG A 49 -4.03 3.88 -10.39
CA ARG A 49 -3.74 3.82 -11.84
C ARG A 49 -4.88 4.39 -12.68
N GLN A 50 -6.12 4.15 -12.27
CA GLN A 50 -7.33 4.66 -12.92
C GLN A 50 -7.64 6.11 -12.55
N GLY A 51 -6.88 6.73 -11.64
CA GLY A 51 -7.16 8.07 -11.12
C GLY A 51 -8.34 8.13 -10.14
N ASN A 52 -8.83 6.98 -9.67
CA ASN A 52 -9.94 6.90 -8.72
C ASN A 52 -9.42 7.06 -7.27
N LEU A 53 -9.10 8.30 -6.92
CA LEU A 53 -8.53 8.64 -5.61
C LEU A 53 -9.49 8.38 -4.46
N GLU A 54 -10.80 8.53 -4.68
CA GLU A 54 -11.82 8.25 -3.67
C GLU A 54 -11.84 6.76 -3.29
N ALA A 55 -11.72 5.87 -4.27
CA ALA A 55 -11.63 4.43 -4.00
C ALA A 55 -10.34 4.09 -3.25
N ALA A 56 -9.20 4.64 -3.67
CA ALA A 56 -7.92 4.41 -2.98
C ALA A 56 -7.94 4.95 -1.53
N ALA A 57 -8.55 6.11 -1.30
CA ALA A 57 -8.64 6.77 0.02
C ALA A 57 -9.45 5.97 1.05
N ARG A 58 -10.28 5.01 0.63
CA ARG A 58 -10.98 4.10 1.55
C ARG A 58 -10.03 3.20 2.34
N TYR A 59 -8.84 2.95 1.79
CA TYR A 59 -7.85 2.05 2.37
C TYR A 59 -6.73 2.78 3.13
N GLY A 60 -6.67 4.11 3.05
CA GLY A 60 -5.63 4.88 3.71
C GLY A 60 -5.50 6.32 3.22
N ARG A 61 -4.37 6.95 3.53
CA ARG A 61 -4.11 8.35 3.15
C ARG A 61 -3.50 8.42 1.76
N ILE A 62 -4.01 9.33 0.94
CA ILE A 62 -3.47 9.59 -0.39
C ILE A 62 -2.64 10.87 -0.35
N TYR A 63 -1.47 10.81 -0.95
CA TYR A 63 -0.55 11.92 -1.12
C TYR A 63 -0.34 12.19 -2.60
N GLU A 64 -0.17 13.45 -2.96
CA GLU A 64 0.33 13.86 -4.27
C GLU A 64 1.85 14.03 -4.18
N LEU A 65 2.58 13.39 -5.09
CA LEU A 65 4.03 13.49 -5.20
C LEU A 65 4.41 14.83 -5.81
N ARG A 66 5.17 15.60 -5.04
CA ARG A 66 5.77 16.84 -5.49
C ARG A 66 7.28 16.78 -5.26
N PRO A 67 8.10 17.11 -6.26
CA PRO A 67 9.55 17.15 -6.08
C PRO A 67 9.89 18.22 -5.03
N VAL A 68 10.71 17.85 -4.05
CA VAL A 68 11.17 18.75 -2.98
C VAL A 68 12.53 19.38 -3.28
N ALA A 69 13.31 18.75 -4.15
CA ALA A 69 14.54 19.27 -4.75
C ALA A 69 14.76 18.58 -6.10
N HIS A 70 15.36 19.28 -7.06
CA HIS A 70 15.87 18.73 -8.31
C HIS A 70 17.39 19.00 -8.32
N GLN A 71 18.21 17.99 -8.58
CA GLN A 71 19.67 18.18 -8.75
C GLN A 71 19.98 18.69 -10.15
#